data_AF-A0A6B0XXA3-F1
#
_entry.id   AF-A0A6B0XXA3-F1
#
_cell.length_a   1.000
_cell.length_b   1.000
_cell.length_c   1.000
_cell.angle_alpha   90.00
_cell.angle_beta   90.00
_cell.angle_gamma   90.00
#
_symmetry.space_group_name_H-M   'P 1'
#
loop_
_entity.id
_entity.type
_entity.pdbx_description
1 polymer ?
#
loop_
_entity_poly.entity_id
_entity_poly.type
_entity_poly.pdbx_seq_one_letter_code
_entity_poly.pdbx_strand_id
1 'polypeptide(L)'
;MTPVVVWFRRDLRLHDNPALAAAAKSGRPVVPLFVLDEESRGVRSLGGASRWWLHQSLRALAGDLVGLGLSLRLRRGSASEVLPEVVRETGAGRVAWNRCYEPASVARDTKVETKLRAAGVEVESYAASLLMEPGKVLTGQKAPYKVFTPFWKRLRELYRMPAPHPAPREPAPGPAVASDRLDDWGLQPTAPDWAGGLRETWEGGEAAARRRLADFMADGVERYGIDRDRPDLPGSSRLSPHLHWGEIGPHQVWRAAAPLIEADAPGESGPEALLRELAWRDFSHHLLADSPHMETDNWRTAFDRFPWRDDPKALAAWQEGRTGYPIVDAGMRELWH
;
A
#
# COMPACT_ATOMS: atom_id res chain seq x y z
N MET A 1 25.35 11.39 17.77
CA MET A 1 24.34 10.33 17.57
C MET A 1 24.36 9.93 16.11
N THR A 2 24.33 8.64 15.79
CA THR A 2 24.30 8.17 14.39
C THR A 2 22.90 8.38 13.80
N PRO A 3 22.76 8.73 12.50
CA PRO A 3 21.46 8.88 11.85
C PRO A 3 20.62 7.60 11.82
N VAL A 4 19.32 7.77 11.53
CA VAL A 4 18.35 6.72 11.23
C VAL A 4 17.91 6.87 9.79
N VAL A 5 18.08 5.84 8.97
CA VAL A 5 17.45 5.78 7.65
C VAL A 5 16.02 5.26 7.81
N VAL A 6 15.04 6.01 7.29
CA VAL A 6 13.64 5.56 7.21
C VAL A 6 13.37 5.14 5.79
N TRP A 7 13.19 3.84 5.55
CA TRP A 7 13.01 3.28 4.21
C TRP A 7 11.53 3.15 3.86
N PHE A 8 11.05 4.09 3.05
CA PHE A 8 9.71 4.16 2.48
C PHE A 8 9.57 3.24 1.27
N ARG A 9 8.41 2.59 1.15
CA ARG A 9 7.99 1.70 0.06
C ARG A 9 6.49 1.90 -0.21
N ARG A 10 5.62 1.14 0.46
CA ARG A 10 4.15 1.21 0.31
C ARG A 10 3.49 1.82 1.54
N ASP A 11 4.08 2.91 1.99
CA ASP A 11 3.78 3.65 3.21
C ASP A 11 4.11 5.13 3.04
N LEU A 12 3.77 5.68 1.86
CA LEU A 12 4.12 7.03 1.40
C LEU A 12 3.30 8.13 2.11
N ARG A 13 3.43 8.19 3.44
CA ARG A 13 2.71 9.11 4.33
C ARG A 13 3.53 9.47 5.56
N LEU A 14 3.22 10.61 6.15
CA LEU A 14 3.79 11.08 7.41
C LEU A 14 2.92 10.73 8.62
N HIS A 15 1.59 10.78 8.49
CA HIS A 15 0.67 10.41 9.57
C HIS A 15 0.53 8.90 9.68
N ASP A 16 0.33 8.41 10.90
CA ASP A 16 0.12 7.01 11.19
C ASP A 16 1.22 6.09 10.61
N ASN A 17 2.45 6.61 10.57
CA ASN A 17 3.64 5.91 10.09
C ASN A 17 4.55 5.54 11.28
N PRO A 18 4.48 4.29 11.79
CA PRO A 18 5.22 3.92 13.00
C PRO A 18 6.74 3.90 12.82
N ALA A 19 7.25 3.55 11.63
CA ALA A 19 8.69 3.63 11.34
C ALA A 19 9.21 5.08 11.43
N LEU A 20 8.51 6.01 10.78
CA LEU A 20 8.88 7.43 10.83
C LEU A 20 8.72 8.01 12.24
N ALA A 21 7.63 7.67 12.94
CA ALA A 21 7.39 8.12 14.31
C ALA A 21 8.46 7.61 15.29
N ALA A 22 8.88 6.35 15.16
CA ALA A 22 9.94 5.77 15.98
C ALA A 22 11.30 6.43 15.68
N ALA A 23 11.62 6.67 14.41
CA ALA A 23 12.83 7.37 14.01
C ALA A 23 12.87 8.79 14.60
N ALA A 24 11.80 9.57 14.46
CA ALA A 24 11.71 10.92 15.01
C ALA A 24 11.79 10.93 16.55
N LYS A 25 11.11 10.01 17.24
CA LYS A 25 11.13 9.90 18.71
C LYS A 25 12.51 9.52 19.26
N SER A 26 13.38 8.91 18.45
CA SER A 26 14.73 8.52 18.88
C SER A 26 15.67 9.72 19.12
N GLY A 27 15.31 10.93 18.65
CA GLY A 27 16.16 12.12 18.69
C GLY A 27 17.38 12.06 17.76
N ARG A 28 17.53 10.98 16.98
CA ARG A 28 18.59 10.82 15.98
C ARG A 28 18.23 11.58 14.69
N PRO A 29 19.22 12.08 13.93
CA PRO A 29 18.99 12.65 12.62
C PRO A 29 18.31 11.66 11.66
N VAL A 30 17.31 12.08 10.90
CA VAL A 30 16.48 11.23 10.04
C VAL A 30 16.86 11.40 8.57
N VAL A 31 17.08 10.28 7.87
CA VAL A 31 17.27 10.23 6.41
C VAL A 31 16.12 9.46 5.77
N PRO A 32 15.09 10.14 5.22
CA PRO A 32 14.05 9.47 4.45
C PRO A 32 14.63 8.92 3.14
N LEU A 33 14.38 7.66 2.86
CA LEU A 33 14.87 6.97 1.66
C LEU A 33 13.71 6.24 0.97
N PHE A 34 13.61 6.39 -0.34
CA PHE A 34 12.85 5.50 -1.21
C PHE A 34 13.78 4.83 -2.20
N VAL A 35 13.64 3.52 -2.35
CA VAL A 35 14.38 2.72 -3.35
C VAL A 35 13.41 2.17 -4.37
N LEU A 36 13.55 2.59 -5.64
CA LEU A 36 12.85 1.96 -6.76
C LEU A 36 13.54 0.63 -7.07
N ASP A 37 13.04 -0.43 -6.44
CA ASP A 37 13.57 -1.78 -6.56
C ASP A 37 12.71 -2.62 -7.51
N GLU A 38 13.21 -2.81 -8.73
CA GLU A 38 12.66 -3.74 -9.73
C GLU A 38 13.68 -4.85 -10.08
N GLU A 39 14.75 -4.98 -9.30
CA GLU A 39 15.89 -5.88 -9.56
C GLU A 39 15.97 -7.02 -8.54
N SER A 40 15.44 -6.82 -7.33
CA SER A 40 15.37 -7.87 -6.32
C SER A 40 14.59 -9.08 -6.84
N ARG A 41 15.14 -10.27 -6.60
CA ARG A 41 14.58 -11.54 -7.08
C ARG A 41 13.11 -11.69 -6.66
N GLY A 42 12.25 -11.94 -7.64
CA GLY A 42 10.81 -12.18 -7.45
C GLY A 42 9.97 -10.92 -7.30
N VAL A 43 10.57 -9.73 -7.19
CA VAL A 43 9.82 -8.47 -7.20
C VAL A 43 9.25 -8.27 -8.60
N ARG A 44 7.93 -8.09 -8.69
CA ARG A 44 7.24 -7.83 -9.96
C ARG A 44 7.46 -6.38 -10.37
N SER A 45 7.72 -6.17 -11.66
CA SER A 45 7.78 -4.83 -12.24
C SER A 45 6.45 -4.10 -12.10
N LEU A 46 6.52 -2.78 -11.94
CA LEU A 46 5.34 -1.93 -11.85
C LEU A 46 4.68 -1.76 -13.22
N GLY A 47 3.36 -1.92 -13.27
CA GLY A 47 2.55 -1.58 -14.45
C GLY A 47 2.49 -0.06 -14.69
N GLY A 48 2.09 0.35 -15.89
CA GLY A 48 2.09 1.76 -16.32
C GLY A 48 1.35 2.71 -15.38
N ALA A 49 0.09 2.42 -15.05
CA ALA A 49 -0.72 3.25 -14.13
C ALA A 49 -0.11 3.32 -12.71
N SER A 50 0.49 2.21 -12.26
CA SER A 50 1.16 2.12 -10.97
C SER A 50 2.43 2.98 -10.93
N ARG A 51 3.21 3.02 -12.02
CA ARG A 51 4.36 3.93 -12.17
C ARG A 51 3.95 5.39 -12.19
N TRP A 52 2.90 5.73 -12.96
CA TRP A 52 2.36 7.09 -12.98
C TRP A 52 1.92 7.53 -11.58
N TRP A 53 1.18 6.68 -10.87
CA TRP A 53 0.75 6.95 -9.50
C TRP A 53 1.95 7.16 -8.58
N LEU A 54 2.92 6.24 -8.61
CA LEU A 54 4.13 6.32 -7.78
C LEU A 54 4.88 7.65 -7.98
N HIS A 55 4.97 8.15 -9.23
CA HIS A 55 5.59 9.45 -9.49
C HIS A 55 4.86 10.58 -8.75
N GLN A 56 3.52 10.61 -8.82
CA GLN A 56 2.71 11.61 -8.11
C GLN A 56 2.89 11.50 -6.59
N SER A 57 2.85 10.28 -6.05
CA SER A 57 3.00 10.02 -4.62
C SER A 57 4.37 10.43 -4.08
N LEU A 58 5.45 10.10 -4.80
CA LEU A 58 6.81 10.46 -4.38
C LEU A 58 7.04 11.96 -4.46
N ARG A 59 6.48 12.64 -5.47
CA ARG A 59 6.50 14.10 -5.56
C ARG A 59 5.76 14.73 -4.38
N ALA A 60 4.58 14.23 -4.03
CA ALA A 60 3.80 14.71 -2.89
C ALA A 60 4.56 14.48 -1.57
N LEU A 61 5.03 13.25 -1.32
CA LEU A 61 5.81 12.90 -0.12
C LEU A 61 7.08 13.74 0.02
N ALA A 62 7.80 13.98 -1.09
CA ALA A 62 8.98 14.84 -1.07
C ALA A 62 8.63 16.27 -0.65
N GLY A 63 7.52 16.83 -1.13
CA GLY A 63 7.00 18.13 -0.70
C GLY A 63 6.63 18.17 0.79
N ASP A 64 5.91 17.15 1.26
CA ASP A 64 5.51 17.03 2.66
C ASP A 64 6.73 16.92 3.60
N LEU A 65 7.77 16.18 3.18
CA LEU A 65 9.03 16.05 3.93
C LEU A 65 9.83 17.36 4.00
N VAL A 66 9.80 18.19 2.93
CA VAL A 66 10.42 19.53 2.95
C VAL A 66 9.76 20.42 4.01
N GLY A 67 8.44 20.30 4.20
CA GLY A 67 7.72 20.98 5.28
C GLY A 67 8.20 20.61 6.70
N LEU A 68 8.84 19.46 6.86
CA LEU A 68 9.47 19.00 8.11
C LEU A 68 10.98 19.30 8.19
N GLY A 69 11.54 20.03 7.21
CA GLY A 69 12.98 20.24 7.11
C GLY A 69 13.78 19.00 6.69
N LEU A 70 13.10 17.95 6.21
CA LEU A 70 13.71 16.73 5.70
C LEU A 70 13.80 16.77 4.17
N SER A 71 14.50 15.81 3.59
CA SER A 71 14.53 15.65 2.14
C SER A 71 14.58 14.20 1.74
N LEU A 72 13.61 13.76 0.95
CA LEU A 72 13.54 12.39 0.44
C LEU A 72 14.77 12.09 -0.42
N ARG A 73 15.49 11.02 -0.07
CA ARG A 73 16.56 10.45 -0.89
C ARG A 73 15.93 9.40 -1.81
N LEU A 74 16.21 9.51 -3.10
CA LEU A 74 15.76 8.58 -4.13
C LEU A 74 16.95 7.76 -4.62
N ARG A 75 16.78 6.45 -4.69
CA ARG A 75 17.76 5.53 -5.29
C ARG A 75 17.03 4.49 -6.13
N ARG A 76 17.70 3.91 -7.11
CA ARG A 76 17.19 2.79 -7.91
C ARG A 76 18.13 1.58 -7.76
N GLY A 77 17.55 0.39 -7.77
CA GLY A 77 18.27 -0.88 -7.80
C GLY A 77 17.84 -1.86 -6.72
N SER A 78 18.51 -3.01 -6.64
CA SER A 78 18.30 -4.00 -5.58
C SER A 78 18.46 -3.37 -4.19
N ALA A 79 17.40 -3.36 -3.38
CA ALA A 79 17.44 -2.79 -2.04
C ALA A 79 18.51 -3.46 -1.15
N SER A 80 18.80 -4.74 -1.40
CA SER A 80 19.84 -5.49 -0.66
C SER A 80 21.27 -5.03 -0.94
N GLU A 81 21.50 -4.22 -1.99
CA GLU A 81 22.78 -3.57 -2.25
C GLU A 81 22.72 -2.07 -1.92
N VAL A 82 21.62 -1.40 -2.29
CA VAL A 82 21.43 0.05 -2.09
C VAL A 82 21.38 0.44 -0.61
N LEU A 83 20.69 -0.31 0.26
CA LEU A 83 20.58 0.07 1.68
C LEU A 83 21.94 0.05 2.40
N PRO A 84 22.77 -1.00 2.28
CA PRO A 84 24.14 -0.97 2.80
C PRO A 84 24.99 0.21 2.30
N GLU A 85 24.83 0.62 1.03
CA GLU A 85 25.53 1.78 0.48
C GLU A 85 25.08 3.08 1.14
N VAL A 86 23.77 3.32 1.20
CA VAL A 86 23.22 4.52 1.84
C VAL A 86 23.64 4.58 3.31
N VAL A 87 23.59 3.45 4.03
CA VAL A 87 24.02 3.40 5.43
C VAL A 87 25.48 3.82 5.60
N ARG A 88 26.37 3.39 4.69
CA ARG A 88 27.79 3.77 4.70
C ARG A 88 27.98 5.26 4.40
N GLU A 89 27.25 5.79 3.42
CA GLU A 89 27.28 7.21 3.05
C GLU A 89 26.78 8.12 4.17
N THR A 90 25.70 7.71 4.86
CA THR A 90 25.09 8.50 5.94
C THR A 90 25.75 8.28 7.30
N GLY A 91 26.53 7.21 7.47
CA GLY A 91 26.99 6.74 8.78
C GLY A 91 25.83 6.32 9.70
N ALA A 92 24.73 5.81 9.13
CA ALA A 92 23.53 5.51 9.90
C ALA A 92 23.77 4.30 10.81
N GLY A 93 23.38 4.44 12.08
CA GLY A 93 23.46 3.34 13.06
C GLY A 93 22.15 2.55 13.13
N ARG A 94 21.10 3.01 12.44
CA ARG A 94 19.80 2.35 12.40
C ARG A 94 19.12 2.49 11.04
N VAL A 95 18.40 1.45 10.64
CA VAL A 95 17.41 1.50 9.56
C VAL A 95 16.05 1.07 10.11
N ALA A 96 15.01 1.87 9.83
CA ALA A 96 13.64 1.61 10.24
C ALA A 96 12.70 1.56 9.04
N TRP A 97 11.74 0.63 9.05
CA TRP A 97 10.78 0.51 7.95
C TRP A 97 9.44 -0.11 8.35
N ASN A 98 8.37 0.14 7.57
CA ASN A 98 7.09 -0.57 7.76
C ASN A 98 7.04 -1.85 6.92
N ARG A 99 6.46 -2.94 7.43
CA ARG A 99 6.49 -4.25 6.77
C ARG A 99 5.66 -4.29 5.49
N CYS A 100 6.14 -5.04 4.51
CA CYS A 100 5.38 -5.49 3.33
C CYS A 100 5.20 -7.02 3.44
N TYR A 101 4.16 -7.57 2.81
CA TYR A 101 3.72 -8.95 3.08
C TYR A 101 3.74 -9.86 1.84
N GLU A 102 4.08 -9.34 0.66
CA GLU A 102 4.28 -10.19 -0.51
C GLU A 102 5.51 -11.08 -0.31
N PRO A 103 5.51 -12.33 -0.80
CA PRO A 103 6.62 -13.27 -0.60
C PRO A 103 7.99 -12.71 -1.01
N ALA A 104 8.06 -12.06 -2.18
CA ALA A 104 9.28 -11.42 -2.66
C ALA A 104 9.72 -10.23 -1.79
N SER A 105 8.76 -9.42 -1.31
CA SER A 105 9.03 -8.30 -0.39
C SER A 105 9.60 -8.81 0.93
N VAL A 106 9.02 -9.87 1.51
CA VAL A 106 9.50 -10.49 2.75
C VAL A 106 10.92 -11.04 2.56
N ALA A 107 11.16 -11.79 1.48
CA ALA A 107 12.48 -12.35 1.18
C ALA A 107 13.56 -11.26 1.00
N ARG A 108 13.23 -10.19 0.29
CA ARG A 108 14.11 -9.02 0.13
C ARG A 108 14.41 -8.37 1.48
N ASP A 109 13.38 -8.08 2.27
CA ASP A 109 13.51 -7.40 3.57
C ASP A 109 14.35 -8.25 4.55
N THR A 110 14.16 -9.58 4.57
CA THR A 110 15.02 -10.51 5.34
C THR A 110 16.49 -10.46 4.91
N LYS A 111 16.76 -10.41 3.60
CA LYS A 111 18.12 -10.31 3.06
C LYS A 111 18.77 -8.97 3.45
N VAL A 112 18.02 -7.86 3.35
CA VAL A 112 18.46 -6.52 3.77
C VAL A 112 18.77 -6.53 5.27
N GLU A 113 17.86 -7.04 6.10
CA GLU A 113 18.04 -7.12 7.55
C GLU A 113 19.29 -7.90 7.93
N THR A 114 19.50 -9.07 7.33
CA THR A 114 20.66 -9.92 7.62
C THR A 114 21.98 -9.19 7.30
N LYS A 115 22.06 -8.55 6.13
CA LYS A 115 23.26 -7.79 5.73
C LYS A 115 23.53 -6.60 6.66
N LEU A 116 22.50 -5.83 7.00
CA LEU A 116 22.63 -4.65 7.86
C LEU A 116 23.04 -5.03 9.28
N ARG A 117 22.41 -6.08 9.86
CA ARG A 117 22.79 -6.58 11.19
C ARG A 117 24.21 -7.11 11.24
N ALA A 118 24.66 -7.82 10.19
CA ALA A 118 26.04 -8.27 10.07
C ALA A 118 27.05 -7.11 10.03
N ALA A 119 26.64 -5.94 9.53
CA ALA A 119 27.42 -4.71 9.55
C ALA A 119 27.27 -3.89 10.85
N GLY A 120 26.62 -4.42 11.88
CA GLY A 120 26.44 -3.76 13.19
C GLY A 120 25.36 -2.67 13.21
N VAL A 121 24.47 -2.64 12.23
CA VAL A 121 23.39 -1.64 12.11
C VAL A 121 22.14 -2.15 12.84
N GLU A 122 21.52 -1.29 13.66
CA GLU A 122 20.22 -1.59 14.27
C GLU A 122 19.14 -1.64 13.19
N VAL A 123 18.32 -2.69 13.18
CA VAL A 123 17.21 -2.82 12.21
C VAL A 123 15.89 -2.96 12.98
N GLU A 124 14.91 -2.13 12.63
CA GLU A 124 13.57 -2.15 13.21
C GLU A 124 12.49 -2.17 12.11
N SER A 125 11.50 -3.06 12.26
CA SER A 125 10.36 -3.13 11.34
C SER A 125 9.02 -3.09 12.08
N TYR A 126 8.05 -2.38 11.52
CA TYR A 126 6.76 -2.10 12.16
C TYR A 126 5.57 -2.57 11.32
N ALA A 127 4.48 -2.96 11.99
CA ALA A 127 3.19 -3.19 11.34
C ALA A 127 2.52 -1.84 11.07
N ALA A 128 2.13 -1.57 9.82
CA ALA A 128 1.52 -0.30 9.44
C ALA A 128 0.50 -0.42 8.30
N SER A 129 0.56 -1.50 7.51
CA SER A 129 -0.23 -1.64 6.29
C SER A 129 -1.44 -2.54 6.47
N LEU A 130 -1.60 -3.23 7.61
CA LEU A 130 -2.72 -4.12 7.91
C LEU A 130 -3.31 -3.78 9.28
N LEU A 131 -4.60 -4.10 9.48
CA LEU A 131 -5.26 -4.02 10.78
C LEU A 131 -4.67 -5.02 11.77
N MET A 132 -4.40 -6.25 11.31
CA MET A 132 -3.71 -7.27 12.08
C MET A 132 -2.75 -8.07 11.19
N GLU A 133 -1.55 -8.35 11.70
CA GLU A 133 -0.54 -9.14 10.98
C GLU A 133 -1.06 -10.55 10.63
N PRO A 134 -0.63 -11.15 9.51
CA PRO A 134 -0.81 -12.57 9.23
C PRO A 134 -0.35 -13.43 10.42
N GLY A 135 -1.10 -14.49 10.71
CA GLY A 135 -0.86 -15.35 11.87
C GLY A 135 -1.41 -14.82 13.20
N LYS A 136 -1.99 -13.60 13.25
CA LYS A 136 -2.68 -13.09 14.45
C LYS A 136 -4.18 -13.38 14.46
N VAL A 137 -4.78 -13.59 13.29
CA VAL A 137 -6.20 -13.96 13.14
C VAL A 137 -6.27 -15.43 12.73
N LEU A 138 -6.40 -16.31 13.72
CA LEU A 138 -6.41 -17.77 13.53
C LEU A 138 -7.73 -18.38 13.99
N THR A 139 -8.07 -19.52 13.40
CA THR A 139 -9.17 -20.38 13.84
C THR A 139 -8.94 -20.91 15.26
N GLY A 140 -9.98 -21.50 15.87
CA GLY A 140 -9.85 -22.18 17.16
C GLY A 140 -8.81 -23.31 17.18
N GLN A 141 -8.49 -23.88 16.01
CA GLN A 141 -7.45 -24.89 15.83
C GLN A 141 -6.06 -24.29 15.54
N LYS A 142 -5.88 -22.97 15.70
CA LYS A 142 -4.65 -22.22 15.41
C LYS A 142 -4.21 -22.31 13.94
N ALA A 143 -5.15 -22.51 13.02
CA ALA A 143 -4.90 -22.54 11.57
C ALA A 143 -5.37 -21.24 10.88
N PRO A 144 -4.78 -20.86 9.74
CA PRO A 144 -5.25 -19.73 8.93
C PRO A 144 -6.67 -19.92 8.41
N TYR A 145 -7.39 -18.81 8.18
CA TYR A 145 -8.72 -18.85 7.60
C TYR A 145 -8.66 -18.94 6.07
N LYS A 146 -9.53 -19.78 5.49
CA LYS A 146 -9.75 -19.88 4.03
C LYS A 146 -11.11 -19.33 3.57
N VAL A 147 -11.94 -18.89 4.51
CA VAL A 147 -13.27 -18.34 4.27
C VAL A 147 -13.37 -16.99 4.98
N PHE A 148 -13.88 -15.98 4.27
CA PHE A 148 -13.88 -14.60 4.74
C PHE A 148 -14.80 -14.35 5.94
N THR A 149 -16.06 -14.78 5.89
CA THR A 149 -17.03 -14.48 6.96
C THR A 149 -16.55 -14.84 8.38
N PRO A 150 -15.99 -16.05 8.64
CA PRO A 150 -15.45 -16.36 9.97
C PRO A 150 -14.13 -15.64 10.27
N PHE A 151 -13.31 -15.29 9.26
CA PHE A 151 -12.15 -14.41 9.43
C PHE A 151 -12.59 -13.02 9.91
N TRP A 152 -13.58 -12.41 9.25
CA TRP A 152 -14.14 -11.11 9.60
C TRP A 152 -14.63 -11.07 11.05
N LYS A 153 -15.46 -12.06 11.44
CA LYS A 153 -15.95 -12.17 12.82
C LYS A 153 -14.79 -12.23 13.82
N ARG A 154 -13.78 -13.05 13.54
CA ARG A 154 -12.62 -13.19 14.42
C ARG A 154 -11.76 -11.92 14.46
N LEU A 155 -11.57 -11.25 13.33
CA LEU A 155 -10.88 -9.96 13.26
C LEU A 155 -11.61 -8.92 14.13
N ARG A 156 -12.95 -8.82 14.01
CA ARG A 156 -13.77 -7.90 14.81
C ARG A 156 -13.64 -8.15 16.32
N GLU A 157 -13.63 -9.41 16.74
CA GLU A 157 -13.44 -9.78 18.15
C GLU A 157 -12.05 -9.40 18.69
N LEU A 158 -11.00 -9.63 17.89
CA LEU A 158 -9.61 -9.50 18.32
C LEU A 158 -9.05 -8.09 18.15
N TYR A 159 -9.49 -7.37 17.13
CA TYR A 159 -8.89 -6.12 16.75
C TYR A 159 -9.09 -5.08 17.85
N ARG A 160 -7.98 -4.47 18.27
CA ARG A 160 -7.96 -3.35 19.19
C ARG A 160 -7.24 -2.22 18.46
N MET A 161 -8.00 -1.16 18.20
CA MET A 161 -7.52 -0.03 17.43
C MET A 161 -6.33 0.63 18.14
N PRO A 162 -5.15 0.71 17.49
CA PRO A 162 -3.99 1.34 18.10
C PRO A 162 -4.17 2.86 18.18
N ALA A 163 -3.45 3.49 19.12
CA ALA A 163 -3.35 4.93 19.18
C ALA A 163 -2.70 5.47 17.89
N PRO A 164 -3.15 6.62 17.36
CA PRO A 164 -2.55 7.22 16.17
C PRO A 164 -1.10 7.61 16.43
N HIS A 165 -0.25 7.41 15.41
CA HIS A 165 1.04 8.08 15.34
C HIS A 165 0.85 9.44 14.65
N PRO A 166 0.91 10.58 15.35
CA PRO A 166 0.86 11.88 14.68
C PRO A 166 2.09 12.04 13.77
N ALA A 167 1.96 12.85 12.72
CA ALA A 167 3.12 13.24 11.92
C ALA A 167 4.18 13.90 12.83
N PRO A 168 5.49 13.62 12.63
CA PRO A 168 6.55 14.32 13.34
C PRO A 168 6.45 15.82 13.11
N ARG A 169 6.79 16.62 14.12
CA ARG A 169 6.77 18.09 14.00
C ARG A 169 8.12 18.65 13.54
N GLU A 170 9.21 18.23 14.18
CA GLU A 170 10.54 18.80 13.96
C GLU A 170 11.64 17.72 14.05
N PRO A 171 11.65 16.72 13.15
CA PRO A 171 12.73 15.76 13.09
C PRO A 171 14.04 16.44 12.63
N ALA A 172 15.16 16.16 13.30
CA ALA A 172 16.46 16.65 12.86
C ALA A 172 16.85 16.00 11.51
N PRO A 173 17.30 16.77 10.49
CA PRO A 173 17.71 16.19 9.22
C PRO A 173 19.03 15.44 9.35
N GLY A 174 19.10 14.27 8.72
CA GLY A 174 20.35 13.54 8.54
C GLY A 174 21.29 14.16 7.50
N PRO A 175 22.49 13.59 7.33
CA PRO A 175 23.48 14.10 6.38
C PRO A 175 22.95 14.06 4.94
N ALA A 176 23.34 15.05 4.15
CA ALA A 176 23.04 15.09 2.73
C ALA A 176 23.84 14.01 1.99
N VAL A 177 23.13 13.10 1.33
CA VAL A 177 23.70 12.04 0.49
C VAL A 177 23.13 12.08 -0.92
N ALA A 178 23.79 11.38 -1.82
CA ALA A 178 23.41 11.29 -3.22
C ALA A 178 21.95 10.80 -3.37
N SER A 179 21.24 11.44 -4.30
CA SER A 179 19.85 11.15 -4.62
C SER A 179 19.66 11.26 -6.12
N ASP A 180 18.90 10.33 -6.68
CA ASP A 180 18.39 10.42 -8.04
C ASP A 180 17.41 11.59 -8.16
N ARG A 181 17.21 12.05 -9.40
CA ARG A 181 16.11 12.94 -9.76
C ARG A 181 14.92 12.08 -10.17
N LEU A 182 13.75 12.34 -9.59
CA LEU A 182 12.54 11.55 -9.85
C LEU A 182 12.15 11.55 -11.34
N ASP A 183 12.32 12.67 -12.03
CA ASP A 183 11.95 12.80 -13.45
C ASP A 183 12.82 11.93 -14.37
N ASP A 184 14.04 11.58 -13.94
CA ASP A 184 14.97 10.75 -14.71
C ASP A 184 14.57 9.25 -14.64
N TRP A 185 13.64 8.88 -13.74
CA TRP A 185 13.19 7.49 -13.61
C TRP A 185 12.23 7.04 -14.72
N GLY A 186 11.70 7.95 -15.54
CA GLY A 186 10.80 7.59 -16.65
C GLY A 186 9.52 6.91 -16.17
N LEU A 187 8.98 7.31 -15.03
CA LEU A 187 7.76 6.73 -14.45
C LEU A 187 6.47 7.26 -15.10
N GLN A 188 6.54 8.42 -15.75
CA GLN A 188 5.41 9.03 -16.45
C GLN A 188 5.42 8.67 -17.94
N PRO A 189 4.26 8.45 -18.56
CA PRO A 189 4.18 8.26 -20.00
C PRO A 189 4.47 9.58 -20.74
N THR A 190 5.03 9.47 -21.94
CA THR A 190 5.42 10.62 -22.77
C THR A 190 4.87 10.54 -24.18
N ALA A 191 5.13 9.45 -24.91
CA ALA A 191 4.74 9.29 -26.30
C ALA A 191 4.20 7.85 -26.59
N PRO A 192 2.87 7.65 -26.64
CA PRO A 192 1.81 8.62 -26.33
C PRO A 192 1.68 8.84 -24.82
N ASP A 193 1.29 10.07 -24.45
CA ASP A 193 0.86 10.38 -23.08
C ASP A 193 -0.58 9.88 -22.86
N TRP A 194 -0.70 8.61 -22.45
CA TRP A 194 -1.99 7.94 -22.25
C TRP A 194 -2.63 8.26 -20.89
N ALA A 195 -1.95 8.95 -19.97
CA ALA A 195 -2.42 9.18 -18.59
C ALA A 195 -3.37 10.39 -18.44
N GLY A 196 -4.04 10.81 -19.53
CA GLY A 196 -4.95 11.96 -19.54
C GLY A 196 -6.09 11.82 -18.51
N GLY A 197 -6.92 10.79 -18.64
CA GLY A 197 -8.05 10.58 -17.72
C GLY A 197 -7.60 10.23 -16.31
N LEU A 198 -6.42 9.62 -16.12
CA LEU A 198 -5.80 9.48 -14.81
C LEU A 198 -5.55 10.84 -14.13
N ARG A 199 -4.99 11.83 -14.84
CA ARG A 199 -4.75 13.18 -14.28
C ARG A 199 -6.03 13.94 -13.99
N GLU A 200 -7.07 13.74 -14.79
CA GLU A 200 -8.38 14.36 -14.58
C GLU A 200 -9.10 13.77 -13.37
N THR A 201 -8.88 12.49 -13.10
CA THR A 201 -9.67 11.70 -12.14
C THR A 201 -9.00 11.52 -10.78
N TRP A 202 -7.66 11.49 -10.77
CA TRP A 202 -6.88 11.07 -9.61
C TRP A 202 -5.79 12.08 -9.24
N GLU A 203 -5.60 12.23 -7.93
CA GLU A 203 -4.50 12.97 -7.32
C GLU A 203 -3.83 12.02 -6.32
N GLY A 204 -2.52 11.80 -6.47
CA GLY A 204 -1.75 10.97 -5.54
C GLY A 204 -1.29 11.75 -4.30
N GLY A 205 -0.91 11.02 -3.26
CA GLY A 205 -0.31 11.58 -2.04
C GLY A 205 -1.24 11.60 -0.82
N GLU A 206 -0.64 11.75 0.35
CA GLU A 206 -1.34 11.66 1.65
C GLU A 206 -2.44 12.71 1.80
N ALA A 207 -2.20 13.95 1.37
CA ALA A 207 -3.20 15.02 1.46
C ALA A 207 -4.47 14.69 0.65
N ALA A 208 -4.31 14.17 -0.57
CA ALA A 208 -5.41 13.73 -1.42
C ALA A 208 -6.15 12.54 -0.81
N ALA A 209 -5.42 11.55 -0.28
CA ALA A 209 -5.99 10.39 0.41
C ALA A 209 -6.88 10.79 1.59
N ARG A 210 -6.41 11.74 2.41
CA ARG A 210 -7.14 12.25 3.58
C ARG A 210 -8.38 13.05 3.21
N ARG A 211 -8.31 13.91 2.18
CA ARG A 211 -9.48 14.63 1.65
C ARG A 211 -10.53 13.64 1.16
N ARG A 212 -10.11 12.67 0.35
CA ARG A 212 -11.01 11.64 -0.18
C ARG A 212 -11.69 10.80 0.91
N LEU A 213 -10.98 10.45 1.98
CA LEU A 213 -11.61 9.80 3.13
C LEU A 213 -12.62 10.73 3.81
N ALA A 214 -12.26 11.99 4.05
CA ALA A 214 -13.14 12.96 4.72
C ALA A 214 -14.44 13.19 3.92
N ASP A 215 -14.33 13.44 2.62
CA ASP A 215 -15.48 13.65 1.72
C ASP A 215 -16.36 12.40 1.69
N PHE A 216 -15.76 11.20 1.62
CA PHE A 216 -16.52 9.95 1.64
C PHE A 216 -17.23 9.72 2.99
N MET A 217 -16.59 10.04 4.11
CA MET A 217 -17.24 9.96 5.43
C MET A 217 -18.38 10.96 5.60
N ALA A 218 -18.29 12.13 4.98
CA ALA A 218 -19.32 13.17 5.06
C ALA A 218 -20.56 12.80 4.24
N ASP A 219 -20.38 12.35 3.00
CA ASP A 219 -21.48 12.33 2.01
C ASP A 219 -21.83 10.93 1.46
N GLY A 220 -20.90 9.97 1.56
CA GLY A 220 -21.00 8.68 0.87
C GLY A 220 -21.18 7.47 1.80
N VAL A 221 -20.59 7.51 2.99
CA VAL A 221 -20.44 6.31 3.84
C VAL A 221 -21.78 5.73 4.29
N GLU A 222 -22.80 6.55 4.56
CA GLU A 222 -24.11 6.06 5.02
C GLU A 222 -24.80 5.18 3.97
N ARG A 223 -24.73 5.58 2.69
CA ARG A 223 -25.35 4.86 1.58
C ARG A 223 -24.46 3.75 1.01
N TYR A 224 -23.22 3.63 1.49
CA TYR A 224 -22.23 2.70 0.93
C TYR A 224 -22.74 1.26 0.83
N GLY A 225 -23.52 0.78 1.80
CA GLY A 225 -24.06 -0.58 1.78
C GLY A 225 -24.90 -0.91 0.55
N ILE A 226 -25.50 0.11 -0.09
CA ILE A 226 -26.34 -0.02 -1.29
C ILE A 226 -25.61 0.52 -2.53
N ASP A 227 -25.05 1.73 -2.45
CA ASP A 227 -24.48 2.43 -3.60
C ASP A 227 -23.22 1.72 -4.14
N ARG A 228 -22.53 0.91 -3.34
CA ARG A 228 -21.34 0.14 -3.77
C ARG A 228 -21.61 -0.89 -4.87
N ASP A 229 -22.86 -1.35 -5.00
CA ASP A 229 -23.28 -2.31 -6.03
C ASP A 229 -23.76 -1.63 -7.31
N ARG A 230 -23.66 -0.29 -7.39
CA ARG A 230 -24.14 0.54 -8.50
C ARG A 230 -22.98 1.23 -9.23
N PRO A 231 -22.45 0.63 -10.32
CA PRO A 231 -21.32 1.21 -11.05
C PRO A 231 -21.67 2.51 -11.79
N ASP A 232 -22.96 2.83 -11.94
CA ASP A 232 -23.44 4.10 -12.49
C ASP A 232 -23.39 5.27 -11.48
N LEU A 233 -23.10 4.98 -10.20
CA LEU A 233 -23.02 5.97 -9.14
C LEU A 233 -21.58 6.08 -8.61
N PRO A 234 -21.16 7.26 -8.10
CA PRO A 234 -19.91 7.40 -7.35
C PRO A 234 -20.07 6.83 -5.93
N GLY A 235 -20.48 5.56 -5.82
CA GLY A 235 -20.91 4.92 -4.58
C GLY A 235 -19.80 4.38 -3.69
N SER A 236 -18.54 4.36 -4.14
CA SER A 236 -17.41 3.81 -3.40
C SER A 236 -16.46 4.89 -2.85
N SER A 237 -15.64 4.52 -1.87
CA SER A 237 -14.65 5.43 -1.26
C SER A 237 -13.55 5.87 -2.22
N ARG A 238 -13.29 5.10 -3.28
CA ARG A 238 -12.18 5.28 -4.22
C ARG A 238 -10.82 5.44 -3.50
N LEU A 239 -10.63 4.77 -2.35
CA LEU A 239 -9.40 4.81 -1.55
C LEU A 239 -8.38 3.72 -1.90
N SER A 240 -8.70 2.80 -2.80
CA SER A 240 -7.87 1.62 -3.10
C SER A 240 -6.42 1.95 -3.51
N PRO A 241 -6.13 2.89 -4.44
CA PRO A 241 -4.74 3.20 -4.78
C PRO A 241 -3.99 3.89 -3.63
N HIS A 242 -4.67 4.76 -2.87
CA HIS A 242 -4.10 5.39 -1.66
C HIS A 242 -3.73 4.36 -0.59
N LEU A 243 -4.60 3.37 -0.34
CA LEU A 243 -4.36 2.26 0.60
C LEU A 243 -3.27 1.30 0.11
N HIS A 244 -3.12 1.13 -1.22
CA HIS A 244 -2.08 0.30 -1.82
C HIS A 244 -0.69 0.90 -1.64
N TRP A 245 -0.55 2.20 -1.91
CA TRP A 245 0.71 2.94 -1.75
C TRP A 245 0.94 3.45 -0.32
N GLY A 246 -0.02 3.18 0.58
CA GLY A 246 0.06 3.53 1.99
C GLY A 246 0.12 5.03 2.24
N GLU A 247 -0.51 5.82 1.37
CA GLU A 247 -0.75 7.25 1.55
C GLU A 247 -1.80 7.52 2.64
N ILE A 248 -2.58 6.49 2.97
CA ILE A 248 -3.43 6.43 4.15
C ILE A 248 -3.35 5.02 4.76
N GLY A 249 -3.27 4.94 6.09
CA GLY A 249 -3.25 3.68 6.82
C GLY A 249 -4.65 3.10 7.03
N PRO A 250 -4.80 1.76 7.12
CA PRO A 250 -6.10 1.14 7.39
C PRO A 250 -6.66 1.54 8.77
N HIS A 251 -5.81 1.80 9.76
CA HIS A 251 -6.26 2.28 11.07
C HIS A 251 -6.87 3.69 11.00
N GLN A 252 -6.46 4.54 10.05
CA GLN A 252 -7.08 5.86 9.84
C GLN A 252 -8.51 5.70 9.30
N VAL A 253 -8.71 4.82 8.32
CA VAL A 253 -10.06 4.50 7.79
C VAL A 253 -10.94 3.91 8.90
N TRP A 254 -10.39 2.96 9.67
CA TRP A 254 -11.11 2.37 10.80
C TRP A 254 -11.52 3.41 11.85
N ARG A 255 -10.59 4.31 12.22
CA ARG A 255 -10.88 5.41 13.17
C ARG A 255 -12.00 6.32 12.70
N ALA A 256 -12.12 6.54 11.40
CA ALA A 256 -13.14 7.40 10.83
C ALA A 256 -14.53 6.74 10.80
N ALA A 257 -14.61 5.46 10.44
CA ALA A 257 -15.89 4.77 10.26
C ALA A 257 -16.42 4.10 11.53
N ALA A 258 -15.57 3.54 12.39
CA ALA A 258 -16.00 2.78 13.56
C ALA A 258 -16.92 3.53 14.54
N PRO A 259 -16.70 4.83 14.83
CA PRO A 259 -17.60 5.60 15.70
C PRO A 259 -19.01 5.80 15.15
N LEU A 260 -19.22 5.60 13.85
CA LEU A 260 -20.51 5.79 13.17
C LEU A 260 -21.38 4.52 13.17
N ILE A 261 -20.90 3.43 13.76
CA ILE A 261 -21.62 2.15 13.79
C ILE A 261 -22.46 2.07 15.07
N GLU A 262 -23.78 2.10 14.92
CA GLU A 262 -24.72 1.89 16.01
C GLU A 262 -24.88 0.38 16.29
N ALA A 263 -24.79 -0.01 17.57
CA ALA A 263 -24.78 -1.42 17.98
C ALA A 263 -26.11 -2.16 17.68
N ASP A 264 -27.24 -1.44 17.71
CA ASP A 264 -28.58 -2.02 17.61
C ASP A 264 -29.30 -1.69 16.27
N ALA A 265 -28.59 -1.10 15.30
CA ALA A 265 -29.18 -0.77 14.02
C ALA A 265 -29.54 -2.04 13.21
N PRO A 266 -30.74 -2.09 12.59
CA PRO A 266 -31.12 -3.23 11.75
C PRO A 266 -30.34 -3.22 10.43
N GLY A 267 -29.71 -4.36 10.11
CA GLY A 267 -28.94 -4.54 8.86
C GLY A 267 -27.47 -4.13 8.96
N GLU A 268 -26.72 -4.32 7.87
CA GLU A 268 -25.34 -3.83 7.79
C GLU A 268 -25.35 -2.34 7.42
N SER A 269 -24.89 -1.49 8.33
CA SER A 269 -24.75 -0.05 8.05
C SER A 269 -23.63 0.19 7.04
N GLY A 270 -23.69 1.30 6.30
CA GLY A 270 -22.64 1.65 5.35
C GLY A 270 -21.24 1.76 5.97
N PRO A 271 -21.05 2.33 7.18
CA PRO A 271 -19.77 2.26 7.90
C PRO A 271 -19.30 0.83 8.21
N GLU A 272 -20.19 -0.08 8.64
CA GLU A 272 -19.82 -1.50 8.89
C GLU A 272 -19.43 -2.20 7.58
N ALA A 273 -20.16 -1.95 6.48
CA ALA A 273 -19.81 -2.44 5.16
C ALA A 273 -18.43 -1.93 4.72
N LEU A 274 -18.07 -0.67 4.99
CA LEU A 274 -16.74 -0.15 4.70
C LEU A 274 -15.64 -0.89 5.49
N LEU A 275 -15.86 -1.13 6.79
CA LEU A 275 -14.90 -1.88 7.61
C LEU A 275 -14.77 -3.34 7.15
N ARG A 276 -15.87 -3.95 6.70
CA ARG A 276 -15.89 -5.29 6.12
C ARG A 276 -15.09 -5.34 4.81
N GLU A 277 -15.24 -4.37 3.92
CA GLU A 277 -14.44 -4.28 2.69
C GLU A 277 -12.95 -4.00 2.97
N LEU A 278 -12.65 -3.21 4.01
CA LEU A 278 -11.27 -3.06 4.48
C LEU A 278 -10.70 -4.39 5.02
N ALA A 279 -11.53 -5.21 5.66
CA ALA A 279 -11.13 -6.55 6.10
C ALA A 279 -10.93 -7.53 4.95
N TRP A 280 -11.61 -7.38 3.80
CA TRP A 280 -11.35 -8.18 2.60
C TRP A 280 -9.94 -7.94 2.05
N ARG A 281 -9.47 -6.69 2.09
CA ARG A 281 -8.08 -6.34 1.78
C ARG A 281 -7.10 -7.08 2.70
N ASP A 282 -7.32 -7.02 4.02
CA ASP A 282 -6.48 -7.74 4.98
C ASP A 282 -6.55 -9.26 4.78
N PHE A 283 -7.75 -9.81 4.55
CA PHE A 283 -7.94 -11.24 4.28
C PHE A 283 -7.12 -11.70 3.07
N SER A 284 -7.04 -10.89 2.01
CA SER A 284 -6.23 -11.19 0.82
C SER A 284 -4.73 -11.28 1.16
N HIS A 285 -4.22 -10.41 2.04
CA HIS A 285 -2.84 -10.50 2.53
C HIS A 285 -2.61 -11.75 3.40
N HIS A 286 -3.59 -12.12 4.24
CA HIS A 286 -3.50 -13.33 5.06
C HIS A 286 -3.51 -14.61 4.22
N LEU A 287 -4.33 -14.64 3.16
CA LEU A 287 -4.36 -15.72 2.18
C LEU A 287 -3.02 -15.85 1.44
N LEU A 288 -2.46 -14.75 0.95
CA LEU A 288 -1.17 -14.76 0.27
C LEU A 288 -0.03 -15.20 1.20
N ALA A 289 -0.06 -14.80 2.47
CA ALA A 289 0.94 -15.23 3.46
C ALA A 289 0.85 -16.74 3.77
N ASP A 290 -0.35 -17.32 3.81
CA ASP A 290 -0.57 -18.76 4.03
C ASP A 290 -0.28 -19.61 2.79
N SER A 291 -0.64 -19.11 1.60
CA SER A 291 -0.49 -19.82 0.33
C SER A 291 0.29 -18.97 -0.70
N PRO A 292 1.61 -18.75 -0.51
CA PRO A 292 2.42 -17.87 -1.36
C PRO A 292 2.38 -18.16 -2.86
N HIS A 293 2.26 -19.43 -3.23
CA HIS A 293 2.23 -19.90 -4.61
C HIS A 293 1.01 -19.40 -5.42
N MET A 294 -0.06 -18.92 -4.74
CA MET A 294 -1.26 -18.41 -5.44
C MET A 294 -0.98 -17.19 -6.32
N GLU A 295 0.21 -16.61 -6.20
CA GLU A 295 0.65 -15.49 -7.00
C GLU A 295 0.94 -15.89 -8.47
N THR A 296 1.28 -17.15 -8.74
CA THR A 296 1.58 -17.71 -10.07
C THR A 296 0.77 -18.95 -10.41
N ASP A 297 0.34 -19.71 -9.40
CA ASP A 297 -0.29 -21.02 -9.56
C ASP A 297 -1.76 -20.96 -9.12
N ASN A 298 -2.61 -21.84 -9.66
CA ASN A 298 -4.00 -21.90 -9.22
C ASN A 298 -4.06 -22.32 -7.75
N TRP A 299 -4.75 -21.52 -6.93
CA TRP A 299 -4.98 -21.89 -5.53
C TRP A 299 -5.78 -23.20 -5.40
N ARG A 300 -6.67 -23.46 -6.36
CA ARG A 300 -7.36 -24.75 -6.52
C ARG A 300 -6.77 -25.50 -7.71
N THR A 301 -5.91 -26.46 -7.43
CA THR A 301 -5.19 -27.28 -8.44
C THR A 301 -6.10 -28.05 -9.40
N ALA A 302 -7.38 -28.24 -9.06
CA ALA A 302 -8.37 -28.79 -9.98
C ALA A 302 -8.51 -27.97 -11.28
N PHE A 303 -8.14 -26.68 -11.28
CA PHE A 303 -8.16 -25.83 -12.46
C PHE A 303 -6.86 -25.85 -13.29
N ASP A 304 -5.81 -26.57 -12.88
CA ASP A 304 -4.52 -26.62 -13.60
C ASP A 304 -4.65 -27.19 -15.02
N ARG A 305 -5.66 -28.03 -15.23
CA ARG A 305 -5.96 -28.67 -16.52
C ARG A 305 -7.22 -28.13 -17.18
N PHE A 306 -7.70 -26.96 -16.74
CA PHE A 306 -8.88 -26.35 -17.33
C PHE A 306 -8.59 -26.02 -18.81
N PRO A 307 -9.42 -26.47 -19.77
CA PRO A 307 -9.14 -26.35 -21.19
C PRO A 307 -9.47 -24.93 -21.69
N TRP A 308 -8.63 -23.96 -21.34
CA TRP A 308 -8.76 -22.58 -21.81
C TRP A 308 -8.64 -22.52 -23.33
N ARG A 309 -9.46 -21.66 -23.94
CA ARG A 309 -9.44 -21.43 -25.38
C ARG A 309 -8.34 -20.44 -25.74
N ASP A 310 -7.49 -20.82 -26.69
CA ASP A 310 -6.50 -19.91 -27.28
C ASP A 310 -7.13 -19.11 -28.43
N ASP A 311 -7.50 -17.86 -28.13
CA ASP A 311 -8.05 -16.92 -29.12
C ASP A 311 -7.55 -15.49 -28.87
N PRO A 312 -6.43 -15.10 -29.50
CA PRO A 312 -5.87 -13.76 -29.38
C PRO A 312 -6.81 -12.64 -29.83
N LYS A 313 -7.73 -12.91 -30.78
CA LYS A 313 -8.66 -11.90 -31.27
C LYS A 313 -9.72 -11.57 -30.23
N ALA A 314 -10.27 -12.61 -29.57
CA ALA A 314 -11.21 -12.40 -28.47
C ALA A 314 -10.55 -11.72 -27.27
N LEU A 315 -9.29 -12.06 -26.97
CA LEU A 315 -8.53 -11.37 -25.91
C LEU A 315 -8.36 -9.88 -26.21
N ALA A 316 -7.93 -9.52 -27.42
CA ALA A 316 -7.80 -8.12 -27.83
C ALA A 316 -9.13 -7.37 -27.79
N ALA A 317 -10.21 -7.99 -28.28
CA ALA A 317 -11.55 -7.41 -28.21
C ALA A 317 -12.00 -7.15 -26.76
N TRP A 318 -11.66 -8.04 -25.81
CA TRP A 318 -11.93 -7.81 -24.39
C TRP A 318 -11.07 -6.68 -23.82
N GLN A 319 -9.75 -6.69 -24.07
CA GLN A 319 -8.82 -5.67 -23.58
C GLN A 319 -9.20 -4.25 -24.03
N GLU A 320 -9.80 -4.11 -25.21
CA GLU A 320 -10.19 -2.83 -25.80
C GLU A 320 -11.68 -2.47 -25.58
N GLY A 321 -12.44 -3.31 -24.85
CA GLY A 321 -13.87 -3.09 -24.62
C GLY A 321 -14.68 -3.10 -25.93
N ARG A 322 -14.47 -4.10 -26.78
CA ARG A 322 -15.14 -4.34 -28.07
C ARG A 322 -15.75 -5.74 -28.14
N THR A 323 -16.20 -6.28 -27.01
CA THR A 323 -16.79 -7.62 -26.91
C THR A 323 -18.21 -7.68 -27.47
N GLY A 324 -18.90 -6.54 -27.55
CA GLY A 324 -20.32 -6.46 -27.90
C GLY A 324 -21.27 -6.60 -26.71
N TYR A 325 -20.73 -6.78 -25.49
CA TYR A 325 -21.50 -6.82 -24.24
C TYR A 325 -21.33 -5.48 -23.51
N PRO A 326 -22.36 -4.60 -23.48
CA PRO A 326 -22.20 -3.20 -23.05
C PRO A 326 -21.59 -3.01 -21.66
N ILE A 327 -21.99 -3.82 -20.67
CA ILE A 327 -21.47 -3.69 -19.30
C ILE A 327 -20.00 -4.09 -19.19
N VAL A 328 -19.55 -5.07 -19.98
CA VAL A 328 -18.14 -5.48 -20.04
C VAL A 328 -17.33 -4.40 -20.75
N ASP A 329 -17.81 -3.94 -21.90
CA ASP A 329 -17.13 -2.94 -22.71
C ASP A 329 -17.01 -1.60 -21.96
N ALA A 330 -18.02 -1.19 -21.20
CA ALA A 330 -17.96 0.00 -20.35
C ALA A 330 -16.85 -0.09 -19.30
N GLY A 331 -16.77 -1.21 -18.56
CA GLY A 331 -15.75 -1.41 -17.54
C GLY A 331 -14.33 -1.45 -18.10
N MET A 332 -14.12 -2.07 -19.27
CA MET A 332 -12.79 -2.12 -19.91
C MET A 332 -12.37 -0.75 -20.43
N ARG A 333 -13.31 0.07 -20.90
CA ARG A 333 -13.03 1.46 -21.32
C ARG A 333 -12.76 2.37 -20.13
N GLU A 334 -13.50 2.23 -19.03
CA GLU A 334 -13.22 2.95 -17.78
C GLU A 334 -11.84 2.56 -17.20
N LEU A 335 -11.46 1.28 -17.27
CA LEU A 335 -10.13 0.83 -16.84
C LEU A 335 -8.99 1.50 -17.63
N TRP A 336 -9.22 1.82 -18.91
CA TRP A 336 -8.22 2.45 -19.77
C TRP A 336 -8.19 3.99 -19.66
N HIS A 337 -9.34 4.61 -19.36
CA HIS A 337 -9.51 6.05 -19.35
C HIS A 337 -8.79 6.74 -18.18
#